data_AF-A0A845DFI5-F1
#
_entry.id   AF-A0A845DFI5-F1
#
_cell.length_a   1.000
_cell.length_b   1.000
_cell.length_c   1.000
_cell.angle_alpha   90.00
_cell.angle_beta   90.00
_cell.angle_gamma   90.00
#
_symmetry.space_group_name_H-M   'P 1'
#
loop_
_entity.id
_entity.type
_entity.pdbx_description
1 polymer ?
#
loop_
_entity_poly.entity_id
_entity_poly.type
_entity_poly.pdbx_seq_one_letter_code
_entity_poly.pdbx_strand_id
1 'polypeptide(L)'
;PLPVETMLPAPGQGALAVQCRLEAKWLGFFGGIDDKETRAAVTAERAFLAELGGGCRASVGALGECSKNGSDRRSLKDLRGESDLRLWGRVSAPDGSRQIDARIGGSPGEAEQLGRDLAQQVLRRGAKEILEQINEIEVRPDENRQR
;
A
#
# COMPACT_ATOMS: atom_id res chain seq x y z
N PRO A 1 -16.60 -7.59 8.27
CA PRO A 1 -15.29 -7.27 7.65
C PRO A 1 -14.19 -7.94 8.49
N LEU A 2 -13.09 -8.38 7.86
CA LEU A 2 -11.94 -8.93 8.61
C LEU A 2 -11.17 -7.79 9.30
N PRO A 3 -10.62 -8.01 10.51
CA PRO A 3 -9.72 -7.05 11.15
C PRO A 3 -8.48 -6.79 10.28
N VAL A 4 -8.00 -5.54 10.24
CA VAL A 4 -6.84 -5.15 9.41
C VAL A 4 -5.56 -5.84 9.86
N GLU A 5 -5.47 -6.20 11.13
CA GLU A 5 -4.34 -6.93 11.69
C GLU A 5 -4.28 -8.37 11.18
N THR A 6 -5.46 -8.95 10.95
CA THR A 6 -5.62 -10.27 10.34
C THR A 6 -5.35 -10.23 8.84
N MET A 7 -5.94 -9.28 8.12
CA MET A 7 -5.81 -9.17 6.67
C MET A 7 -5.62 -7.71 6.27
N LEU A 8 -4.36 -7.33 6.04
CA LEU A 8 -4.03 -5.99 5.56
C LEU A 8 -4.57 -5.83 4.14
N PRO A 9 -5.30 -4.74 3.84
CA PRO A 9 -5.95 -4.56 2.55
C PRO A 9 -4.94 -4.41 1.40
N ALA A 10 -5.40 -4.64 0.17
CA ALA A 10 -4.61 -4.32 -1.00
C ALA A 10 -4.41 -2.79 -1.12
N PRO A 11 -3.26 -2.32 -1.64
CA PRO A 11 -3.03 -0.90 -1.87
C PRO A 11 -4.17 -0.24 -2.67
N GLY A 12 -4.81 0.78 -2.10
CA GLY A 12 -5.93 1.52 -2.68
C GLY A 12 -7.31 0.86 -2.53
N GLN A 13 -7.44 -0.23 -1.77
CA GLN A 13 -8.71 -0.93 -1.62
C GLN A 13 -9.80 -0.01 -1.06
N GLY A 14 -10.93 0.09 -1.77
CA GLY A 14 -12.06 0.93 -1.39
C GLY A 14 -11.98 2.38 -1.88
N ALA A 15 -10.85 2.80 -2.46
CA ALA A 15 -10.73 4.10 -3.11
C ALA A 15 -11.12 4.03 -4.60
N LEU A 16 -11.65 5.13 -5.13
CA LEU A 16 -11.90 5.30 -6.57
C LEU A 16 -10.89 6.26 -7.16
N ALA A 17 -10.27 5.87 -8.28
CA ALA A 17 -9.40 6.72 -9.06
C ALA A 17 -10.13 7.26 -10.29
N VAL A 18 -10.13 8.57 -10.48
CA VAL A 18 -10.65 9.21 -11.70
C VAL A 18 -9.47 9.67 -12.53
N GLN A 19 -9.32 9.11 -13.74
CA GLN A 19 -8.28 9.49 -14.68
C GLN A 19 -8.84 10.40 -15.76
N CYS A 20 -8.12 11.48 -16.07
CA CYS A 20 -8.45 12.40 -17.15
C CYS A 20 -7.16 12.87 -17.85
N ARG A 21 -7.32 13.59 -18.97
CA ARG A 21 -6.19 14.25 -19.62
C ARG A 21 -5.71 15.43 -18.77
N LEU A 22 -4.41 15.74 -18.84
CA LEU A 22 -3.81 16.88 -18.15
C LEU A 22 -4.15 18.19 -18.89
N GLU A 23 -5.40 18.62 -18.79
CA GLU A 23 -5.90 19.88 -19.34
C GLU A 23 -6.53 20.71 -18.21
N ALA A 24 -6.30 22.03 -18.19
CA ALA A 24 -6.69 22.91 -17.08
C ALA A 24 -8.19 22.84 -16.72
N LYS A 25 -9.06 22.59 -17.71
CA LYS A 25 -10.52 22.47 -17.52
C LYS A 25 -10.93 21.33 -16.58
N TRP A 26 -10.12 20.27 -16.45
CA TRP A 26 -10.45 19.12 -15.62
C TRP A 26 -10.07 19.31 -14.15
N LEU A 27 -9.05 20.15 -13.86
CA LEU A 27 -8.59 20.40 -12.49
C LEU A 27 -9.68 21.01 -11.61
N GLY A 28 -10.48 21.93 -12.16
CA GLY A 28 -11.62 22.52 -11.45
C GLY A 28 -12.83 21.59 -11.34
N PHE A 29 -13.06 20.73 -12.33
CA PHE A 29 -14.23 19.86 -12.40
C PHE A 29 -14.21 18.76 -11.31
N PHE A 30 -13.04 18.18 -11.03
CA PHE A 30 -12.91 17.09 -10.05
C PHE A 30 -12.63 17.55 -8.62
N GLY A 31 -12.41 18.85 -8.40
CA GLY A 31 -12.09 19.37 -7.06
C GLY A 31 -13.16 19.07 -6.01
N GLY A 32 -14.43 18.97 -6.39
CA GLY A 32 -15.54 18.66 -5.49
C GLY A 32 -15.64 17.19 -5.04
N ILE A 33 -14.97 16.27 -5.74
CA ILE A 33 -14.97 14.83 -5.41
C ILE A 33 -13.60 14.35 -4.89
N ASP A 34 -12.63 15.25 -4.78
CA ASP A 34 -11.28 14.93 -4.33
C ASP A 34 -11.15 15.02 -2.82
N ASP A 35 -11.14 13.87 -2.14
CA ASP A 35 -10.76 13.80 -0.72
C ASP A 35 -9.23 13.77 -0.59
N LYS A 36 -8.66 14.87 -0.10
CA LYS A 36 -7.21 15.07 0.04
C LYS A 36 -6.55 14.05 0.98
N GLU A 37 -7.26 13.62 2.01
CA GLU A 37 -6.76 12.68 3.01
C GLU A 37 -6.68 11.27 2.44
N THR A 38 -7.74 10.83 1.73
CA THR A 38 -7.75 9.60 0.94
C THR A 38 -6.68 9.65 -0.14
N ARG A 39 -6.53 10.77 -0.86
CA ARG A 39 -5.48 10.93 -1.87
C ARG A 39 -4.09 10.71 -1.28
N ALA A 40 -3.77 11.34 -0.14
CA ALA A 40 -2.47 11.18 0.50
C ALA A 40 -2.25 9.74 0.98
N ALA A 41 -3.24 9.12 1.63
CA ALA A 41 -3.16 7.72 2.05
C ALA A 41 -2.89 6.77 0.87
N VAL A 42 -3.70 6.87 -0.19
CA VAL A 42 -3.58 6.00 -1.38
C VAL A 42 -2.31 6.29 -2.16
N THR A 43 -1.84 7.54 -2.19
CA THR A 43 -0.52 7.88 -2.79
C THR A 43 0.60 7.14 -2.08
N ALA A 44 0.59 7.09 -0.75
CA ALA A 44 1.60 6.40 0.03
C ALA A 44 1.55 4.88 -0.17
N GLU A 45 0.35 4.29 -0.14
CA GLU A 45 0.13 2.86 -0.42
C GLU A 45 0.63 2.45 -1.82
N ARG A 46 0.31 3.26 -2.83
CA ARG A 46 0.71 3.00 -4.22
C ARG A 46 2.21 3.19 -4.44
N ALA A 47 2.82 4.20 -3.81
CA ALA A 47 4.26 4.41 -3.87
C ALA A 47 5.02 3.24 -3.23
N PHE A 48 4.51 2.72 -2.10
CA PHE A 48 5.04 1.49 -1.49
C PHE A 48 4.97 0.30 -2.44
N LEU A 49 3.82 0.04 -3.06
CA LEU A 49 3.66 -1.05 -4.03
C LEU A 49 4.60 -0.89 -5.24
N ALA A 50 4.66 0.32 -5.81
CA ALA A 50 5.46 0.62 -6.99
C ALA A 50 6.97 0.45 -6.73
N GLU A 51 7.46 0.90 -5.58
CA GLU A 51 8.87 0.78 -5.18
C GLU A 51 9.28 -0.69 -4.97
N LEU A 52 8.36 -1.56 -4.57
CA LEU A 52 8.60 -3.01 -4.50
C LEU A 52 8.60 -3.70 -5.88
N GLY A 53 8.35 -2.96 -6.97
CA GLY A 53 8.16 -3.53 -8.30
C GLY A 53 6.88 -4.36 -8.43
N GLY A 54 5.93 -4.19 -7.50
CA GLY A 54 4.73 -5.00 -7.42
C GLY A 54 3.63 -4.56 -8.39
N GLY A 55 3.00 -5.54 -9.04
CA GLY A 55 1.72 -5.37 -9.76
C GLY A 55 0.53 -5.89 -8.94
N CYS A 56 -0.65 -6.02 -9.57
CA CYS A 56 -1.88 -6.52 -8.91
C CYS A 56 -1.79 -7.94 -8.32
N ARG A 57 -0.71 -8.67 -8.62
CA ARG A 57 -0.47 -10.06 -8.20
C ARG A 57 0.56 -10.19 -7.09
N ALA A 58 1.18 -9.07 -6.68
CA ALA A 58 2.12 -9.08 -5.57
C ALA A 58 1.39 -9.42 -4.26
N SER A 59 2.01 -10.24 -3.40
CA SER A 59 1.52 -10.59 -2.06
C SER A 59 1.81 -9.46 -1.06
N VAL A 60 1.33 -8.27 -1.42
CA VAL A 60 1.58 -7.01 -0.73
C VAL A 60 0.28 -6.44 -0.21
N GLY A 61 0.25 -6.15 1.08
CA GLY A 61 -0.81 -5.36 1.71
C GLY A 61 -0.30 -3.96 2.08
N ALA A 62 -1.16 -2.96 1.97
CA ALA A 62 -0.84 -1.61 2.46
C ALA A 62 -2.10 -0.89 2.93
N LEU A 63 -2.00 -0.19 4.07
CA LEU A 63 -3.03 0.68 4.60
C LEU A 63 -2.42 2.01 5.04
N GLY A 64 -2.79 3.06 4.34
CA GLY A 64 -2.50 4.44 4.62
C GLY A 64 -3.68 5.08 5.34
N GLU A 65 -3.38 5.90 6.33
CA GLU A 65 -4.36 6.54 7.16
C GLU A 65 -3.89 8.00 7.43
N CYS A 66 -4.62 9.02 6.91
CA CYS A 66 -4.53 10.45 7.30
C CYS A 66 -5.46 10.96 8.45
N SER A 67 -4.92 11.61 9.48
CA SER A 67 -5.59 12.00 10.73
C SER A 67 -6.66 13.05 10.45
N LYS A 68 -7.94 12.68 10.62
CA LYS A 68 -9.04 13.64 10.50
C LYS A 68 -9.20 14.36 11.84
N ASN A 69 -8.85 15.64 11.89
CA ASN A 69 -9.20 16.57 12.99
C ASN A 69 -8.88 16.05 14.41
N GLY A 70 -7.73 15.40 14.63
CA GLY A 70 -7.31 14.93 15.96
C GLY A 70 -8.16 13.79 16.56
N SER A 71 -9.03 13.15 15.78
CA SER A 71 -9.77 11.97 16.22
C SER A 71 -8.87 10.72 16.24
N ASP A 72 -9.02 9.90 17.28
CA ASP A 72 -8.19 8.71 17.51
C ASP A 72 -8.46 7.63 16.45
N ARG A 73 -7.40 7.17 15.79
CA ARG A 73 -7.51 6.29 14.62
C ARG A 73 -7.20 4.87 15.01
N ARG A 74 -8.26 4.06 14.90
CA ARG A 74 -8.40 2.80 15.60
C ARG A 74 -7.53 1.67 15.03
N SER A 75 -7.05 1.80 13.79
CA SER A 75 -6.43 0.71 13.02
C SER A 75 -4.89 0.71 13.07
N LEU A 76 -4.25 1.85 13.38
CA LEU A 76 -2.79 2.01 13.46
C LEU A 76 -2.34 2.61 14.80
N LYS A 77 -2.75 1.98 15.90
CA LYS A 77 -2.46 2.45 17.28
C LYS A 77 -1.00 2.26 17.71
N ASP A 78 -0.27 1.37 17.05
CA ASP A 78 1.10 0.99 17.45
C ASP A 78 2.16 2.01 17.01
N LEU A 79 1.82 2.91 16.08
CA LEU A 79 2.67 4.04 15.72
C LEU A 79 2.52 5.12 16.78
N ARG A 80 3.50 5.19 17.70
CA ARG A 80 3.64 6.30 18.65
C ARG A 80 4.03 7.57 17.88
N GLY A 81 3.18 8.59 17.89
CA GLY A 81 3.51 9.91 17.34
C GLY A 81 2.33 10.72 16.80
N GLU A 82 2.57 12.01 16.64
CA GLU A 82 1.66 13.03 16.10
C GLU A 82 1.69 13.09 14.55
N SER A 83 2.02 11.99 13.88
CA SER A 83 2.04 11.98 12.41
C SER A 83 0.63 12.03 11.84
N ASP A 84 0.37 13.02 11.01
CA ASP A 84 -0.89 13.21 10.30
C ASP A 84 -1.14 12.13 9.25
N LEU A 85 -0.10 11.53 8.64
CA LEU A 85 -0.24 10.35 7.78
C LEU A 85 0.55 9.18 8.38
N ARG A 86 -0.10 8.02 8.49
CA ARG A 86 0.49 6.76 8.92
C ARG A 86 0.32 5.72 7.81
N LEU A 87 1.35 4.91 7.60
CA LEU A 87 1.34 3.85 6.59
C LEU A 87 1.81 2.54 7.20
N TRP A 88 1.03 1.47 7.00
CA TRP A 88 1.40 0.09 7.30
C TRP A 88 1.52 -0.68 5.99
N GLY A 89 2.66 -1.33 5.79
CA GLY A 89 2.93 -2.22 4.67
C GLY A 89 3.27 -3.63 5.15
N ARG A 90 2.85 -4.62 4.36
CA ARG A 90 3.12 -6.05 4.59
C ARG A 90 3.54 -6.71 3.30
N VAL A 91 4.56 -7.57 3.37
CA VAL A 91 4.94 -8.50 2.31
C VAL A 91 4.90 -9.92 2.87
N SER A 92 4.19 -10.83 2.22
CA SER A 92 3.99 -12.21 2.70
C SER A 92 4.40 -13.24 1.65
N ALA A 93 5.00 -14.36 2.07
CA ALA A 93 5.22 -15.49 1.19
C ALA A 93 3.88 -16.09 0.72
N PRO A 94 3.80 -16.64 -0.50
CA PRO A 94 2.56 -17.22 -1.03
C PRO A 94 1.96 -18.33 -0.15
N ASP A 95 2.82 -19.10 0.52
CA ASP A 95 2.46 -20.17 1.45
C ASP A 95 2.22 -19.67 2.89
N GLY A 96 2.41 -18.38 3.15
CA GLY A 96 2.30 -17.76 4.47
C GLY A 96 3.45 -18.07 5.44
N SER A 97 4.49 -18.79 5.02
CA SER A 97 5.61 -19.21 5.88
C SER A 97 6.44 -18.05 6.42
N ARG A 98 6.45 -16.92 5.71
CA ARG A 98 7.23 -15.72 6.04
C ARG A 98 6.41 -14.47 5.78
N GLN A 99 6.53 -13.50 6.69
CA GLN A 99 5.87 -12.21 6.59
C GLN A 99 6.76 -11.09 7.13
N ILE A 100 6.76 -9.96 6.44
CA ILE A 100 7.48 -8.74 6.85
C ILE A 100 6.47 -7.61 6.96
N ASP A 101 6.25 -7.15 8.19
CA ASP A 101 5.45 -5.97 8.51
C ASP A 101 6.34 -4.77 8.83
N ALA A 102 6.03 -3.60 8.27
CA ALA A 102 6.66 -2.34 8.63
C ALA A 102 5.62 -1.23 8.73
N ARG A 103 5.95 -0.19 9.51
CA ARG A 103 5.10 0.98 9.70
C ARG A 103 5.94 2.26 9.71
N ILE A 104 5.41 3.32 9.11
CA ILE A 104 6.04 4.66 9.09
C ILE A 104 4.96 5.73 9.24
N GLY A 105 5.34 6.93 9.69
CA GLY A 105 4.45 8.09 9.73
C GLY A 105 5.19 9.37 9.40
N GLY A 106 4.45 10.35 8.88
CA GLY A 106 4.95 11.68 8.51
C GLY A 106 3.82 12.62 8.11
N SER A 107 4.13 13.65 7.34
CA SER A 107 3.14 14.59 6.81
C SER A 107 2.41 14.03 5.58
N PRO A 108 1.12 14.35 5.36
CA PRO A 108 0.42 14.04 4.11
C PRO A 108 1.12 14.57 2.85
N GLY A 109 1.88 15.67 2.98
CA GLY A 109 2.68 16.21 1.87
C GLY A 109 3.87 15.33 1.46
N GLU A 110 4.25 14.36 2.29
CA GLU A 110 5.36 13.44 2.09
C GLU A 110 4.89 12.04 1.68
N ALA A 111 3.60 11.86 1.41
CA ALA A 111 2.96 10.56 1.18
C ALA A 111 3.74 9.63 0.25
N GLU A 112 4.15 10.14 -0.91
CA GLU A 112 4.90 9.35 -1.90
C GLU A 112 6.26 8.89 -1.36
N GLN A 113 6.97 9.78 -0.64
CA GLN A 113 8.26 9.47 -0.05
C GLN A 113 8.12 8.47 1.10
N LEU A 114 7.10 8.62 1.95
CA LEU A 114 6.79 7.65 3.01
C LEU A 114 6.56 6.25 2.45
N GLY A 115 5.86 6.15 1.31
CA GLY A 115 5.67 4.87 0.60
C GLY A 115 7.00 4.24 0.17
N ARG A 116 7.88 5.03 -0.46
CA ARG A 116 9.22 4.59 -0.87
C ARG A 116 10.07 4.16 0.32
N ASP A 117 10.11 4.97 1.37
CA ASP A 117 10.92 4.71 2.56
C ASP A 117 10.47 3.43 3.26
N LEU A 118 9.15 3.18 3.31
CA LEU A 118 8.61 1.94 3.85
C LEU A 118 8.99 0.72 3.01
N ALA A 119 8.97 0.84 1.69
CA ALA A 119 9.40 -0.23 0.78
C ALA A 119 10.88 -0.55 1.01
N GLN A 120 11.72 0.47 1.12
CA GLN A 120 13.14 0.30 1.44
C GLN A 120 13.36 -0.37 2.82
N GLN A 121 12.51 -0.09 3.81
CA GLN A 121 12.57 -0.78 5.11
C GLN A 121 12.27 -2.27 4.99
N VAL A 122 11.25 -2.68 4.23
CA VAL A 122 10.92 -4.11 4.08
C VAL A 122 11.93 -4.83 3.17
N LEU A 123 12.46 -4.16 2.13
CA LEU A 123 13.50 -4.70 1.26
C LEU A 123 14.78 -5.01 2.05
N ARG A 124 15.23 -4.12 2.93
CA ARG A 124 16.38 -4.38 3.84
C ARG A 124 16.17 -5.58 4.77
N ARG A 125 14.91 -6.01 4.98
CA ARG A 125 14.54 -7.16 5.81
C ARG A 125 14.31 -8.43 4.97
N GLY A 126 14.63 -8.38 3.69
CA GLY A 126 14.54 -9.50 2.76
C GLY A 126 13.13 -9.72 2.18
N ALA A 127 12.42 -8.64 1.87
CA ALA A 127 11.16 -8.72 1.12
C ALA A 127 11.39 -9.12 -0.34
N LYS A 128 12.58 -8.87 -0.90
CA LYS A 128 12.92 -9.19 -2.29
C LYS A 128 12.82 -10.69 -2.56
N GLU A 129 13.39 -11.51 -1.68
CA GLU A 129 13.36 -12.97 -1.81
C GLU A 129 11.93 -13.52 -1.73
N ILE A 130 11.05 -12.87 -0.96
CA ILE A 130 9.63 -13.23 -0.89
C ILE A 130 8.91 -12.92 -2.20
N LEU A 131 9.18 -11.74 -2.77
CA LEU A 131 8.55 -11.29 -4.01
C LEU A 131 9.03 -12.10 -5.23
N GLU A 132 10.28 -12.57 -5.24
CA GLU A 132 10.82 -13.41 -6.32
C GLU A 132 10.13 -14.79 -6.38
N GLN A 133 9.75 -15.38 -5.25
CA GLN A 133 9.03 -16.67 -5.20
C GLN A 133 7.67 -16.61 -5.91
N ILE A 134 7.01 -15.46 -5.92
CA ILE A 134 5.73 -15.25 -6.62
C ILE A 134 5.95 -15.36 -8.12
N ASN A 135 7.01 -14.72 -8.63
CA ASN A 135 7.35 -14.76 -10.06
C ASN A 135 7.75 -16.18 -10.50
N GLU A 136 8.40 -16.96 -9.63
CA GLU A 136 8.79 -18.35 -9.93
C GLU A 136 7.59 -19.31 -10.01
N ILE A 137 6.55 -19.11 -9.19
CA ILE A 137 5.29 -19.86 -9.31
C ILE A 137 4.65 -19.62 -10.69
N GLU A 138 4.77 -18.40 -11.23
CA GLU A 138 4.21 -18.06 -12.55
C GLU A 138 4.97 -18.69 -13.72
N VAL A 139 6.28 -18.93 -13.59
CA VAL A 139 7.10 -19.56 -14.64
C VAL A 139 6.88 -21.07 -14.74
N ARG A 140 6.23 -21.69 -13.75
CA ARG A 140 5.80 -23.10 -13.80
C ARG A 140 4.32 -23.21 -14.17
N PRO A 141 3.91 -23.09 -15.45
CA PRO A 141 2.57 -23.48 -15.84
C PRO A 141 2.43 -24.99 -15.66
N ASP A 142 1.27 -25.43 -15.14
CA ASP A 142 0.85 -26.83 -14.96
C ASP A 142 1.48 -27.82 -15.97
N GLU A 143 2.44 -28.63 -15.51
CA GLU A 143 2.90 -29.83 -16.24
C GLU A 143 1.81 -30.92 -16.32
N ASN A 144 0.60 -30.68 -15.80
CA ASN A 144 -0.49 -31.66 -15.73
C ASN A 144 -1.77 -31.29 -16.48
N ARG A 145 -1.77 -30.27 -17.36
CA ARG A 145 -2.97 -29.92 -18.16
C ARG A 145 -3.17 -30.71 -19.47
N GLN A 146 -2.42 -31.82 -19.65
CA GLN A 146 -2.60 -32.75 -20.77
C GLN A 146 -2.70 -34.19 -20.26
N ARG A 147 -3.78 -34.53 -19.54
CA ARG A 147 -4.30 -35.89 -19.44
C ARG A 147 -5.82 -35.87 -19.35
#